data_AF-A8GN47-F1
#
_entry.id   AF-A8GN47-F1
#
_cell.length_a   1.000
_cell.length_b   1.000
_cell.length_c   1.000
_cell.angle_alpha   90.00
_cell.angle_beta   90.00
_cell.angle_gamma   90.00
#
_symmetry.space_group_name_H-M   'P 1'
#
loop_
_entity.id
_entity.type
_entity.pdbx_description
1 polymer ?
#
loop_
_entity_poly.entity_id
_entity_poly.type
_entity_poly.pdbx_seq_one_letter_code
_entity_poly.pdbx_strand_id
1 'polypeptide(L)'
;MYYCLNFVTETECFHAATLIRGVHVISHNDLYTADTSKVGSQINGEPAQRIIIREHRRIPQFDVPNLEVSKVYLNGPGKLCKYLGINISHNKCDLINNNEFFVSDIGLKLPYSTTTRIGITRHG
;
A
#
# COMPACT_ATOMS: atom_id res chain seq x y z
N MET A 1 -1.91 2.61 -20.57
CA MET A 1 -2.56 3.70 -19.80
C MET A 1 -1.97 3.74 -18.41
N TYR A 2 -1.75 4.92 -17.83
CA TYR A 2 -1.24 5.09 -16.46
C TYR A 2 -2.35 5.64 -15.56
N TYR A 3 -2.45 5.13 -14.34
CA TYR A 3 -3.42 5.57 -13.34
C TYR A 3 -2.68 6.11 -12.10
N CYS A 4 -3.36 6.96 -11.34
CA CYS A 4 -2.90 7.45 -10.05
C CYS A 4 -3.98 7.18 -9.00
N LEU A 5 -3.56 6.72 -7.82
CA LEU A 5 -4.45 6.50 -6.68
C LEU A 5 -4.44 7.74 -5.78
N ASN A 6 -5.61 8.35 -5.59
CA ASN A 6 -5.80 9.45 -4.65
C ASN A 6 -6.91 9.11 -3.66
N PHE A 7 -6.73 9.49 -2.40
CA PHE A 7 -7.80 9.44 -1.39
C PHE A 7 -8.39 10.83 -1.22
N VAL A 8 -9.70 10.96 -1.37
CA VAL A 8 -10.41 12.19 -1.01
C VAL A 8 -10.45 12.26 0.50
N THR A 9 -9.93 13.33 1.09
CA THR A 9 -9.73 13.43 2.54
C THR A 9 -10.71 14.38 3.23
N GLU A 10 -11.54 15.06 2.47
CA GLU A 10 -12.38 16.16 2.95
C GLU A 10 -13.81 16.00 2.45
N THR A 11 -14.73 16.73 3.07
CA THR A 11 -16.15 16.67 2.74
C THR A 11 -16.43 17.18 1.32
N GLU A 12 -17.63 16.89 0.84
CA GLU A 12 -18.15 17.55 -0.36
C GLU A 12 -17.97 19.07 -0.26
N CYS A 13 -17.69 19.68 -1.41
CA CYS A 13 -17.32 21.10 -1.56
C CYS A 13 -15.92 21.51 -1.12
N PHE A 14 -15.05 20.58 -0.68
CA PHE A 14 -13.63 20.86 -0.45
C PHE A 14 -12.72 19.98 -1.32
N HIS A 15 -12.02 20.61 -2.26
CA HIS A 15 -11.20 19.90 -3.25
C HIS A 15 -9.83 19.51 -2.69
N ALA A 16 -9.78 18.54 -1.79
CA ALA A 16 -8.54 17.99 -1.27
C ALA A 16 -8.47 16.47 -1.41
N ALA A 17 -7.30 16.01 -1.85
CA ALA A 17 -6.98 14.61 -1.95
C ALA A 17 -5.50 14.35 -1.70
N THR A 18 -5.20 13.16 -1.21
CA THR A 18 -3.85 12.67 -0.96
C THR A 18 -3.45 11.67 -2.04
N LEU A 19 -2.41 12.01 -2.81
CA LEU A 19 -1.81 11.11 -3.81
C LEU A 19 -0.93 10.07 -3.13
N ILE A 20 -1.21 8.78 -3.36
CA ILE A 20 -0.33 7.70 -2.93
C ILE A 20 0.78 7.55 -3.96
N ARG A 21 2.03 7.82 -3.54
CA ARG A 21 3.21 7.81 -4.42
C ARG A 21 4.07 6.58 -4.29
N GLY A 22 3.96 5.87 -3.19
CA GLY A 22 4.63 4.59 -3.04
C GLY A 22 4.15 3.80 -1.84
N VAL A 23 4.35 2.49 -1.93
CA VAL A 23 3.89 1.52 -0.93
C VAL A 23 4.94 0.43 -0.76
N HIS A 24 5.07 -0.07 0.46
CA HIS A 24 5.69 -1.36 0.71
C HIS A 24 4.61 -2.43 0.58
N VAL A 25 4.83 -3.39 -0.32
CA VAL A 25 3.91 -4.52 -0.48
C VAL A 25 4.16 -5.48 0.67
N ILE A 26 3.10 -6.00 1.26
CA ILE A 26 3.18 -6.99 2.33
C ILE A 26 2.62 -8.27 1.73
N SER A 27 3.43 -9.34 1.72
CA SER A 27 3.04 -10.61 1.11
C SER A 27 2.13 -11.38 2.05
N HIS A 28 1.20 -12.13 1.49
CA HIS A 28 0.28 -12.98 2.24
C HIS A 28 0.93 -14.28 2.77
N ASN A 29 2.22 -14.49 2.52
CA ASN A 29 2.91 -15.73 2.94
C ASN A 29 3.22 -15.81 4.43
N ASP A 30 3.06 -14.74 5.19
CA ASP A 30 3.03 -14.80 6.64
C ASP A 30 1.86 -13.95 7.14
N LEU A 31 0.83 -14.68 7.57
CA LEU A 31 -0.41 -14.24 8.17
C LEU A 31 -0.26 -12.92 8.97
N TYR A 32 -0.96 -11.87 8.52
CA TYR A 32 -1.61 -11.01 9.51
C TYR A 32 -2.58 -11.92 10.27
N THR A 33 -2.17 -12.46 11.41
CA THR A 33 -3.11 -13.07 12.34
C THR A 33 -3.86 -11.90 12.99
N ALA A 34 -4.83 -11.32 12.27
CA ALA A 34 -6.00 -10.81 12.94
C ALA A 34 -6.62 -12.05 13.61
N ASP A 35 -6.82 -12.00 14.94
CA ASP A 35 -7.40 -13.08 15.73
C ASP A 35 -8.73 -13.55 15.10
N THR A 36 -8.63 -14.54 14.24
CA THR A 36 -9.71 -15.37 13.75
C THR A 36 -9.68 -16.66 14.55
N SER A 37 -9.83 -16.56 15.87
CA SER A 37 -10.24 -17.66 16.74
C SER A 37 -11.54 -18.38 16.27
N LYS A 38 -12.10 -17.99 15.13
CA LYS A 38 -12.98 -18.81 14.30
C LYS A 38 -12.53 -18.74 12.84
N VAL A 39 -11.78 -19.72 12.37
CA VAL A 39 -11.89 -20.39 11.05
C VAL A 39 -10.58 -21.15 10.82
N GLY A 40 -10.66 -22.47 10.87
CA GLY A 40 -9.51 -23.35 10.71
C GLY A 40 -9.14 -23.63 9.26
N SER A 41 -7.95 -24.23 9.14
CA SER A 41 -7.53 -25.22 8.16
C SER A 41 -6.93 -24.75 6.82
N GLN A 42 -5.62 -25.01 6.73
CA GLN A 42 -4.85 -25.61 5.61
C GLN A 42 -4.77 -24.84 4.28
N ILE A 43 -3.53 -24.57 3.85
CA ILE A 43 -3.01 -25.07 2.56
C ILE A 43 -1.47 -25.08 2.54
N ASN A 44 -0.92 -26.21 2.08
CA ASN A 44 0.48 -26.48 1.77
C ASN A 44 0.82 -26.01 0.34
N GLY A 45 2.06 -25.55 0.09
CA GLY A 45 2.62 -25.54 -1.28
C GLY A 45 3.79 -24.58 -1.57
N GLU A 46 5.03 -25.07 -1.38
CA GLU A 46 6.30 -24.91 -2.15
C GLU A 46 6.79 -23.54 -2.75
N PRO A 47 8.13 -23.34 -2.91
CA PRO A 47 8.80 -22.05 -2.74
C PRO A 47 8.92 -21.21 -4.03
N ALA A 48 8.50 -19.94 -3.96
CA ALA A 48 8.73 -18.97 -5.03
C ALA A 48 10.21 -18.51 -5.08
N GLN A 49 10.78 -18.64 -6.27
CA GLN A 49 12.21 -18.49 -6.59
C GLN A 49 12.80 -17.13 -6.22
N ARG A 50 14.02 -17.19 -5.66
CA ARG A 50 14.92 -16.08 -5.31
C ARG A 50 15.15 -15.11 -6.47
N ILE A 51 14.45 -13.99 -6.47
CA ILE A 51 14.85 -12.80 -7.23
C ILE A 51 15.76 -11.96 -6.31
N ILE A 52 17.07 -12.11 -6.49
CA ILE A 52 18.10 -11.32 -5.82
C ILE A 52 18.12 -9.93 -6.47
N ILE A 53 17.47 -8.94 -5.84
CA ILE A 53 17.63 -7.53 -6.22
C ILE A 53 18.35 -6.80 -5.07
N ARG A 54 19.56 -6.35 -5.41
CA ARG A 54 20.56 -5.56 -4.68
C ARG A 54 20.03 -4.71 -3.51
N GLU A 55 20.65 -4.90 -2.34
CA GLU A 55 20.38 -4.34 -1.02
C GLU A 55 20.59 -2.82 -0.86
N HIS A 56 19.85 -1.95 -1.55
CA HIS A 56 20.10 -0.50 -1.37
C HIS A 56 18.85 0.38 -1.23
N ARG A 57 18.00 0.03 -0.26
CA ARG A 57 17.18 0.99 0.47
C ARG A 57 16.74 0.32 1.78
N ARG A 58 17.19 0.85 2.92
CA ARG A 58 16.87 0.31 4.26
C ARG A 58 15.37 0.04 4.35
N ILE A 59 15.00 -1.22 4.51
CA ILE A 59 13.63 -1.63 4.80
C ILE A 59 13.30 -1.00 6.17
N PRO A 60 12.23 -0.21 6.31
CA PRO A 60 11.80 0.24 7.62
C PRO A 60 11.44 -1.01 8.43
N GLN A 61 12.14 -1.25 9.54
CA GLN A 61 11.75 -2.28 10.49
C GLN A 61 10.55 -1.74 11.26
N PHE A 62 9.37 -2.28 11.00
CA PHE A 62 8.17 -1.99 11.77
C PHE A 62 8.13 -2.99 12.93
N ASP A 63 8.15 -2.52 14.18
CA ASP A 63 8.00 -3.38 15.36
C ASP A 63 6.54 -3.85 15.52
N VAL A 64 6.03 -4.53 14.48
CA VAL A 64 4.73 -5.20 14.50
C VAL A 64 5.01 -6.69 14.61
N PRO A 65 4.52 -7.39 15.66
CA PRO A 65 4.69 -8.83 15.75
C PRO A 65 4.10 -9.50 14.50
N ASN A 66 4.89 -10.37 13.86
CA ASN A 66 4.55 -11.17 12.68
C ASN A 66 4.33 -10.43 11.34
N LEU A 67 4.84 -9.20 11.18
CA LEU A 67 4.76 -8.49 9.89
C LEU A 67 6.02 -8.66 9.04
N GLU A 68 6.05 -9.67 8.16
CA GLU A 68 7.11 -9.76 7.15
C GLU A 68 6.78 -8.85 5.95
N VAL A 69 7.35 -7.64 5.96
CA VAL A 69 7.25 -6.73 4.82
C VAL A 69 8.00 -7.32 3.63
N SER A 70 7.30 -7.55 2.52
CA SER A 70 7.95 -8.06 1.32
C SER A 70 9.04 -7.09 0.86
N LYS A 71 10.08 -7.61 0.21
CA LYS A 71 11.16 -6.78 -0.37
C LYS A 71 10.68 -5.89 -1.53
N VAL A 72 9.39 -5.96 -1.90
CA VAL A 72 8.81 -5.19 -2.99
C VAL A 72 8.40 -3.81 -2.49
N TYR A 73 9.14 -2.81 -2.94
CA TYR A 73 8.82 -1.40 -2.75
C TYR A 73 8.40 -0.77 -4.08
N LEU A 74 7.17 -0.27 -4.14
CA LEU A 74 6.60 0.36 -5.33
C LEU A 74 6.74 1.88 -5.17
N ASN A 75 7.65 2.50 -5.92
CA ASN A 75 8.10 3.88 -5.70
C ASN A 75 7.55 4.90 -6.72
N GLY A 76 6.37 4.65 -7.27
CA GLY A 76 5.72 5.61 -8.17
C GLY A 76 4.22 5.37 -8.29
N PRO A 77 3.43 6.44 -8.47
CA PRO A 77 1.96 6.34 -8.50
C PRO A 77 1.46 5.45 -9.65
N GLY A 78 2.04 5.58 -10.85
CA GLY A 78 1.70 4.69 -11.95
C GLY A 78 2.16 3.24 -11.77
N LYS A 79 3.32 3.04 -11.10
CA LYS A 79 3.88 1.70 -10.85
C LYS A 79 3.02 0.91 -9.87
N LEU A 80 2.59 1.56 -8.77
CA LEU A 80 1.75 0.90 -7.79
C LEU A 80 0.37 0.57 -8.36
N CYS A 81 -0.25 1.47 -9.13
CA CYS A 81 -1.55 1.18 -9.72
C CYS A 81 -1.46 0.00 -10.70
N LYS A 82 -0.41 -0.03 -11.53
CA LYS A 82 -0.18 -1.16 -12.45
C LYS A 82 0.04 -2.49 -11.71
N TYR A 83 0.81 -2.48 -10.63
CA TYR A 83 1.10 -3.69 -9.86
C TYR A 83 -0.14 -4.21 -9.11
N LEU A 84 -0.92 -3.32 -8.50
CA LEU A 84 -2.11 -3.67 -7.71
C LEU A 84 -3.38 -3.86 -8.55
N GLY A 85 -3.30 -3.78 -9.88
CA GLY A 85 -4.47 -3.88 -10.76
C GLY A 85 -5.43 -2.68 -10.70
N ILE A 86 -5.05 -1.60 -10.01
CA ILE A 86 -5.87 -0.39 -9.88
C ILE A 86 -5.98 0.29 -11.24
N ASN A 87 -7.23 0.49 -11.65
CA ASN A 87 -7.60 1.09 -12.93
C ASN A 87 -8.85 1.97 -12.73
N ILE A 88 -9.40 2.52 -13.82
CA ILE A 88 -10.54 3.45 -13.76
C ILE A 88 -11.79 2.87 -13.10
N SER A 89 -11.98 1.55 -13.08
CA SER A 89 -13.11 0.89 -12.40
C SER A 89 -13.12 1.12 -10.88
N HIS A 90 -11.98 1.51 -10.30
CA HIS A 90 -11.82 1.78 -8.87
C HIS A 90 -12.09 3.25 -8.54
N ASN A 91 -12.39 4.09 -9.54
CA ASN A 91 -12.67 5.50 -9.32
C ASN A 91 -13.97 5.67 -8.52
N LYS A 92 -13.98 6.59 -7.55
CA LYS A 92 -15.10 6.83 -6.63
C LYS A 92 -15.51 5.60 -5.79
N CYS A 93 -14.63 4.60 -5.69
CA CYS A 93 -14.84 3.49 -4.77
C CYS A 93 -14.88 4.02 -3.33
N ASP A 94 -15.88 3.59 -2.56
CA ASP A 94 -15.91 3.81 -1.11
C ASP A 94 -14.88 2.89 -0.46
N LEU A 95 -13.88 3.47 0.20
CA LEU A 95 -12.80 2.72 0.86
C LEU A 95 -13.14 2.29 2.29
N ILE A 96 -14.29 2.72 2.83
CA ILE A 96 -14.70 2.45 4.20
C ILE A 96 -15.65 1.25 4.22
N ASN A 97 -16.62 1.21 3.30
CA ASN A 97 -17.67 0.19 3.26
C ASN A 97 -17.44 -0.90 2.19
N ASN A 98 -16.20 -1.05 1.69
CA ASN A 98 -15.85 -2.04 0.68
C ASN A 98 -14.98 -3.17 1.28
N ASN A 99 -15.34 -4.42 1.00
CA ASN A 99 -14.63 -5.58 1.54
C ASN A 99 -13.43 -6.05 0.70
N GLU A 100 -13.33 -5.60 -0.55
CA GLU A 100 -12.29 -6.00 -1.50
C GLU A 100 -11.20 -4.93 -1.66
N PHE A 101 -11.55 -3.65 -1.53
CA PHE A 101 -10.63 -2.53 -1.68
C PHE A 101 -10.88 -1.44 -0.64
N PHE A 102 -10.11 -1.47 0.46
CA PHE A 102 -10.28 -0.61 1.61
C PHE A 102 -8.95 -0.15 2.21
N VAL A 103 -9.04 0.80 3.14
CA VAL A 103 -7.92 1.26 3.96
C VAL A 103 -8.18 0.85 5.40
N SER A 104 -7.18 0.24 6.03
CA SER A 104 -7.25 -0.15 7.44
C SER A 104 -6.12 0.51 8.22
N ASP A 105 -6.41 0.95 9.44
CA ASP A 105 -5.40 1.38 10.39
C ASP A 105 -4.80 0.15 11.08
N ILE A 106 -3.48 0.00 10.95
CA ILE A 106 -2.70 -1.08 11.58
C ILE A 106 -2.16 -0.69 12.96
N GLY A 107 -2.57 0.47 13.50
CA GLY A 107 -2.23 0.93 14.85
C GLY A 107 -0.80 1.45 15.00
N LEU A 108 -0.11 1.73 13.90
CA LEU A 108 1.29 2.19 13.93
C LEU A 108 1.40 3.71 13.92
N LYS A 109 2.23 4.23 14.84
CA LYS A 109 2.69 5.62 14.83
C LYS A 109 4.11 5.68 14.29
N LEU A 110 4.25 6.15 13.05
CA LEU A 110 5.52 6.17 12.35
C LEU A 110 6.08 7.59 12.27
N PRO A 111 7.41 7.77 12.39
CA PRO A 111 8.03 9.06 12.10
C PRO A 111 7.84 9.39 10.62
N TYR A 112 7.63 10.68 10.32
CA TYR A 112 7.51 11.17 8.95
C TYR A 112 8.36 12.43 8.75
N SER A 113 8.71 12.68 7.49
CA SER A 113 9.42 13.89 7.06
C SER A 113 8.61 14.60 5.98
N THR A 114 8.53 15.93 6.05
CA THR A 114 7.89 16.75 5.03
C THR A 114 8.91 17.19 3.98
N THR A 115 8.60 16.95 2.70
CA THR A 115 9.44 17.37 1.56
C THR A 115 8.58 18.09 0.51
N THR A 116 9.23 18.75 -0.45
CA THR A 116 8.51 19.37 -1.57
C THR A 116 7.86 18.32 -2.45
N ARG A 117 6.68 18.63 -2.99
CA ARG A 117 5.99 17.75 -3.96
C ARG A 117 6.87 17.54 -5.19
N ILE A 118 6.90 16.30 -5.68
CA ILE A 118 7.66 15.91 -6.87
C ILE A 118 6.77 16.02 -8.12
N GLY A 119 7.31 16.58 -9.20
CA GLY A 119 6.61 16.69 -10.49
C GLY A 119 5.66 17.87 -10.56
N ILE A 120 5.87 18.88 -9.72
CA ILE A 120 5.23 20.19 -9.87
C ILE A 120 6.27 21.18 -10.41
N THR A 121 6.00 21.79 -11.55
CA THR A 121 6.71 22.99 -11.97
C THR A 121 6.06 24.17 -11.27
N ARG A 122 6.82 24.95 -10.51
CA ARG A 122 6.31 26.24 -10.02
C ARG A 122 6.24 27.18 -11.21
N HIS A 123 5.04 27.43 -11.71
CA HIS A 123 4.81 28.57 -12.59
C HIS A 123 4.82 29.81 -11.70
N GLY A 124 5.84 30.64 -11.89
CA GLY A 124 5.93 31.98 -11.30
C GLY A 124 5.25 33.01 -12.19
#